data_AF-A0AAE3KC03-F1
#
_entry.id   AF-A0AAE3KC03-F1
#
_cell.length_a   1.000
_cell.length_b   1.000
_cell.length_c   1.000
_cell.angle_alpha   90.00
_cell.angle_beta   90.00
_cell.angle_gamma   90.00
#
_symmetry.space_group_name_H-M   'P 1'
#
loop_
_entity.id
_entity.type
_entity.pdbx_description
1 polymer ?
#
loop_
_entity_poly.entity_id
_entity_poly.type
_entity_poly.pdbx_seq_one_letter_code
_entity_poly.pdbx_strand_id
1 'polypeptide(L)'
;MSTSTTGSFESRVDFAARVIASGRETTRNFSNCFEMNDGEHVVEALRRRAQRNPRLAQALPRYIRQESVEAAEATLGHLTREQLIANARETRERRSAAFAEQIKARRAVSADPSTPEP
;
A
#
# COMPACT_ATOMS: atom_id res chain seq x y z
N MET A 1 -5.31 -5.22 -25.68
CA MET A 1 -5.77 -5.59 -24.32
C MET A 1 -4.68 -5.19 -23.34
N SER A 2 -4.90 -4.13 -22.57
CA SER A 2 -3.86 -3.53 -21.71
C SER A 2 -3.62 -4.40 -20.47
N THR A 3 -2.46 -5.04 -20.42
CA THR A 3 -1.96 -5.76 -19.25
C THR A 3 -1.74 -4.77 -18.11
N SER A 4 -2.42 -5.00 -16.99
CA SER A 4 -2.37 -4.20 -15.77
C SER A 4 -0.94 -3.88 -15.34
N THR A 5 -0.56 -2.61 -15.36
CA THR A 5 0.75 -2.08 -14.87
C THR A 5 0.91 -2.21 -13.34
N THR A 6 0.04 -2.95 -12.65
CA THR A 6 -0.05 -3.05 -11.18
C THR A 6 0.68 -4.26 -10.58
N GLY A 7 1.51 -4.97 -11.35
CA GLY A 7 2.09 -6.26 -10.96
C GLY A 7 3.11 -6.21 -9.83
N SER A 8 4.12 -5.34 -9.90
CA SER A 8 5.24 -5.30 -8.94
C SER A 8 5.18 -4.10 -7.99
N PHE A 9 5.81 -4.23 -6.83
CA PHE A 9 5.93 -3.15 -5.84
C PHE A 9 6.56 -1.90 -6.47
N GLU A 10 7.67 -2.07 -7.18
CA GLU A 10 8.40 -0.96 -7.80
C GLU A 10 7.56 -0.22 -8.84
N SER A 11 6.79 -0.93 -9.68
CA SER A 11 5.90 -0.29 -10.66
C SER A 11 4.82 0.57 -10.00
N ARG A 12 4.30 0.15 -8.82
CA ARG A 12 3.31 0.94 -8.06
C ARG A 12 3.95 2.17 -7.44
N VAL A 13 5.15 2.05 -6.86
CA VAL A 13 5.89 3.21 -6.33
C VAL A 13 6.22 4.20 -7.45
N ASP A 14 6.66 3.72 -8.62
CA ASP A 14 6.95 4.55 -9.79
C ASP A 14 5.72 5.29 -10.28
N PHE A 15 4.59 4.58 -10.43
CA PHE A 15 3.34 5.17 -10.87
C PHE A 15 2.85 6.23 -9.88
N ALA A 16 2.81 5.91 -8.59
CA ALA A 16 2.38 6.84 -7.55
C ALA A 16 3.28 8.09 -7.50
N ALA A 17 4.61 7.91 -7.58
CA ALA A 17 5.56 9.02 -7.60
C ALA A 17 5.31 9.96 -8.79
N ARG A 18 5.05 9.41 -9.99
CA ARG A 18 4.72 10.21 -11.18
C ARG A 18 3.43 10.98 -11.02
N VAL A 19 2.36 10.35 -10.52
CA VAL A 19 1.06 11.00 -10.29
C VAL A 19 1.22 12.16 -9.31
N ILE A 20 1.84 11.92 -8.15
CA ILE A 20 2.04 12.94 -7.11
C ILE A 20 2.90 14.09 -7.63
N ALA A 21 4.07 13.79 -8.22
CA ALA A 21 4.96 14.82 -8.74
C ALA A 21 4.36 15.64 -9.89
N SER A 22 3.38 15.08 -10.61
CA SER A 22 2.64 15.79 -11.67
C SER A 22 1.45 16.60 -11.17
N GLY A 23 1.06 16.49 -9.89
CA GLY A 23 -0.08 17.22 -9.33
C GLY A 23 -1.44 16.81 -9.93
N ARG A 24 -1.53 15.64 -10.58
CA ARG A 24 -2.74 15.16 -11.25
C ARG A 24 -3.79 14.65 -10.26
N GLU A 25 -5.04 14.62 -10.69
CA GLU A 25 -6.11 13.99 -9.93
C GLU A 25 -5.83 12.51 -9.65
N THR A 26 -6.27 12.04 -8.48
CA THR A 26 -6.17 10.64 -8.10
C THR A 26 -7.13 9.80 -8.94
N THR A 27 -6.70 8.59 -9.27
CA THR A 27 -7.50 7.63 -10.04
C THR A 27 -7.62 6.33 -9.26
N ARG A 28 -8.51 5.43 -9.68
CA ARG A 28 -8.58 4.09 -9.08
C ARG A 28 -7.24 3.35 -9.12
N ASN A 29 -6.46 3.52 -10.19
CA ASN A 29 -5.13 2.94 -10.29
C ASN A 29 -4.14 3.53 -9.28
N PHE A 30 -4.30 4.81 -8.94
CA PHE A 30 -3.52 5.46 -7.90
C PHE A 30 -3.88 4.91 -6.52
N SER A 31 -5.17 4.82 -6.18
CA SER A 31 -5.62 4.23 -4.91
C SER A 31 -5.16 2.78 -4.78
N ASN A 32 -5.24 2.01 -5.87
CA ASN A 32 -4.75 0.63 -5.93
C ASN A 32 -3.23 0.52 -5.66
N CYS A 33 -2.44 1.59 -5.71
CA CYS A 33 -1.04 1.53 -5.29
C CYS A 33 -0.90 1.29 -3.78
N PHE A 34 -1.88 1.74 -2.99
CA PHE A 34 -1.85 1.69 -1.52
C PHE A 34 -2.74 0.57 -0.95
N GLU A 35 -3.69 0.05 -1.74
CA GLU A 35 -4.66 -0.98 -1.31
C GLU A 35 -4.12 -2.43 -1.42
N MET A 36 -2.89 -2.65 -1.88
CA MET A 36 -2.32 -3.99 -2.11
C MET A 36 -1.73 -4.63 -0.84
N ASN A 37 -2.26 -4.27 0.33
CA ASN A 37 -1.82 -4.69 1.67
C ASN A 37 -0.38 -4.25 2.06
N ASP A 38 0.35 -3.55 1.20
CA ASP A 38 1.70 -3.02 1.41
C ASP A 38 1.77 -1.49 1.22
N GLY A 39 0.66 -0.78 1.49
CA GLY A 39 0.56 0.66 1.30
C GLY A 39 1.57 1.48 2.12
N GLU A 40 1.90 1.06 3.34
CA GLU A 40 2.92 1.70 4.18
C GLU A 40 4.31 1.62 3.53
N HIS A 41 4.64 0.51 2.89
CA HIS A 41 5.90 0.34 2.14
C HIS A 41 5.97 1.28 0.95
N VAL A 42 4.84 1.50 0.27
CA VAL A 42 4.75 2.46 -0.83
C VAL A 42 4.97 3.89 -0.31
N VAL A 43 4.37 4.24 0.84
CA VAL A 43 4.57 5.55 1.47
C VAL A 43 6.03 5.78 1.87
N GLU A 44 6.68 4.81 2.51
CA GLU A 44 8.11 4.94 2.88
C GLU A 44 9.00 5.09 1.63
N ALA A 45 8.72 4.33 0.57
CA ALA A 45 9.45 4.46 -0.68
C ALA A 45 9.27 5.84 -1.33
N LEU A 46 8.06 6.41 -1.27
CA LEU A 46 7.77 7.77 -1.76
C LEU A 46 8.48 8.83 -0.91
N ARG A 47 8.49 8.68 0.41
CA ARG A 47 9.21 9.58 1.33
C ARG A 47 10.71 9.63 1.02
N ARG A 48 11.36 8.46 0.86
CA ARG A 48 12.78 8.38 0.47
C ARG A 48 13.05 9.06 -0.88
N ARG A 49 12.13 8.93 -1.84
CA ARG A 49 12.25 9.60 -3.15
C ARG A 49 12.07 11.11 -3.04
N ALA A 50 11.15 11.56 -2.20
CA ALA A 50 10.90 12.98 -1.97
C ALA A 50 12.15 13.71 -1.45
N GLN A 51 12.97 13.07 -0.60
CA GLN A 51 14.24 13.62 -0.13
C GLN A 51 15.21 14.02 -1.26
N ARG A 52 15.09 13.40 -2.44
CA ARG A 52 15.94 13.66 -3.63
C ARG A 52 15.18 14.30 -4.78
N ASN A 53 13.89 14.55 -4.62
CA ASN A 53 13.02 15.10 -5.66
C ASN A 53 12.14 16.22 -5.08
N PRO A 54 12.53 17.48 -5.23
CA PRO A 54 11.81 18.62 -4.67
C PRO A 54 10.36 18.74 -5.14
N ARG A 55 10.06 18.37 -6.39
CA ARG A 55 8.68 18.41 -6.92
C ARG A 55 7.79 17.40 -6.21
N LEU A 56 8.32 16.19 -6.00
CA LEU A 56 7.61 15.15 -5.24
C LEU A 56 7.43 15.59 -3.78
N ALA A 57 8.47 16.13 -3.15
CA ALA A 57 8.40 16.60 -1.76
C ALA A 57 7.34 17.67 -1.55
N GLN A 58 7.25 18.65 -2.45
CA GLN A 58 6.25 19.73 -2.37
C GLN A 58 4.83 19.22 -2.58
N ALA A 59 4.64 18.25 -3.48
CA ALA A 59 3.32 17.72 -3.77
C ALA A 59 2.84 16.67 -2.76
N LEU A 60 3.75 15.94 -2.10
CA LEU A 60 3.43 14.79 -1.25
C LEU A 60 2.35 15.07 -0.18
N PRO A 61 2.38 16.20 0.57
CA PRO A 61 1.39 16.48 1.62
C PRO A 61 -0.06 16.64 1.11
N ARG A 62 -0.24 16.94 -0.19
CA ARG A 62 -1.58 17.02 -0.80
C ARG A 62 -2.23 15.63 -0.96
N TYR A 63 -1.43 14.58 -1.05
CA TYR A 63 -1.89 13.23 -1.38
C TYR A 63 -1.80 12.27 -0.19
N ILE A 64 -0.77 12.42 0.63
CA ILE A 64 -0.48 11.54 1.75
C ILE A 64 -0.45 12.40 3.02
N ARG A 65 -1.19 11.95 4.02
CA ARG A 65 -1.22 12.62 5.33
C ARG A 65 0.13 12.49 6.01
N GLN A 66 0.54 13.54 6.72
CA GLN A 66 1.84 13.60 7.39
C GLN A 66 2.00 12.44 8.40
N GLU A 67 0.95 12.09 9.13
CA GLU A 67 0.95 11.01 10.10
C GLU A 67 1.23 9.65 9.45
N SER A 68 0.75 9.43 8.22
CA SER A 68 1.05 8.21 7.47
C SER A 68 2.51 8.14 7.03
N VAL A 69 3.12 9.29 6.72
CA VAL A 69 4.55 9.36 6.39
C VAL A 69 5.41 9.05 7.62
N GLU A 70 5.06 9.65 8.76
CA GLU A 70 5.77 9.44 10.03
C GLU A 70 5.64 7.98 10.52
N ALA A 71 4.46 7.39 10.45
CA ALA A 71 4.24 6.00 10.80
C ALA A 71 5.05 5.04 9.92
N ALA A 72 5.10 5.31 8.61
CA ALA A 72 5.88 4.52 7.66
C ALA A 72 7.39 4.65 7.92
N GLU A 73 7.88 5.85 8.22
CA GLU A 73 9.28 6.08 8.58
C GLU A 73 9.66 5.38 9.89
N ALA A 74 8.84 5.51 10.93
CA ALA A 74 9.10 4.85 12.22
C ALA A 74 9.18 3.33 12.08
N THR A 75 8.32 2.75 11.24
CA THR A 75 8.21 1.30 11.08
C THR A 75 9.23 0.73 10.10
N LEU A 76 9.51 1.43 9.00
CA LEU A 76 10.24 0.89 7.85
C LEU A 76 11.52 1.67 7.51
N GLY A 77 11.75 2.83 8.13
CA GLY A 77 12.89 3.72 7.84
C GLY A 77 14.25 3.07 8.03
N HIS A 78 14.35 2.08 8.93
CA HIS A 78 15.58 1.32 9.20
C HIS A 78 15.91 0.28 8.11
N LEU A 79 14.97 -0.06 7.23
CA LEU A 79 15.19 -1.07 6.19
C LEU A 79 15.99 -0.52 5.01
N THR A 80 16.89 -1.31 4.44
CA THR A 80 17.50 -1.00 3.13
C THR A 80 16.45 -1.06 2.02
N ARG A 81 16.79 -0.59 0.82
CA ARG A 81 15.89 -0.66 -0.35
C ARG A 81 15.47 -2.10 -0.67
N GLU A 82 16.44 -3.03 -0.67
CA GLU A 82 16.19 -4.44 -0.96
C GLU A 82 15.32 -5.09 0.11
N GLN A 83 15.61 -4.79 1.39
CA GLN A 83 14.80 -5.25 2.51
C GLN A 83 13.38 -4.69 2.46
N LEU A 84 13.19 -3.43 2.06
CA LEU A 84 11.88 -2.83 1.91
C LEU A 84 11.05 -3.56 0.83
N ILE A 85 11.66 -3.90 -0.31
CA ILE A 85 11.00 -4.64 -1.39
C ILE A 85 10.61 -6.06 -0.92
N ALA A 86 11.54 -6.77 -0.27
CA ALA A 86 11.28 -8.10 0.25
C ALA A 86 10.17 -8.09 1.32
N ASN A 87 10.22 -7.12 2.25
CA ASN A 87 9.25 -6.97 3.31
C ASN A 87 7.86 -6.56 2.79
N ALA A 88 7.78 -5.75 1.73
CA ALA A 88 6.52 -5.41 1.07
C ALA A 88 5.83 -6.66 0.50
N ARG A 89 6.59 -7.51 -0.18
CA ARG A 89 6.11 -8.79 -0.71
C ARG A 89 5.60 -9.70 0.42
N GLU A 90 6.42 -9.90 1.45
CA GLU A 90 6.06 -10.77 2.59
C GLU A 90 4.82 -10.24 3.33
N THR A 91 4.75 -8.92 3.55
CA THR A 91 3.60 -8.28 4.20
C THR A 91 2.32 -8.49 3.39
N ARG A 92 2.40 -8.33 2.07
CA ARG A 92 1.26 -8.56 1.18
C ARG A 92 0.80 -10.01 1.24
N GLU A 93 1.71 -10.99 1.19
CA GLU A 93 1.39 -12.41 1.28
C GLU A 93 0.73 -12.73 2.64
N ARG A 94 1.33 -12.27 3.74
CA ARG A 94 0.82 -12.49 5.11
C ARG A 94 -0.57 -11.89 5.33
N ARG A 95 -0.77 -10.61 4.96
CA ARG A 95 -2.05 -9.92 5.15
C ARG A 95 -3.14 -10.49 4.24
N SER A 96 -2.79 -10.89 3.01
CA SER A 96 -3.76 -11.54 2.10
C SER A 96 -4.19 -12.91 2.62
N ALA A 97 -3.26 -13.70 3.17
CA ALA A 97 -3.56 -14.97 3.81
C ALA A 97 -4.47 -14.77 5.04
N ALA A 98 -4.13 -13.83 5.93
CA ALA A 98 -4.94 -13.51 7.11
C ALA A 98 -6.37 -13.09 6.74
N PHE A 99 -6.53 -12.26 5.71
CA PHE A 99 -7.85 -11.88 5.21
C PHE A 99 -8.62 -13.06 4.63
N ALA A 100 -7.97 -13.94 3.86
CA ALA A 100 -8.60 -15.14 3.32
C ALA A 100 -9.10 -16.07 4.44
N GLU A 101 -8.31 -16.23 5.51
CA GLU A 101 -8.73 -17.00 6.69
C GLU A 101 -9.93 -16.35 7.41
N GLN A 102 -9.95 -15.02 7.56
CA GLN A 102 -11.11 -14.32 8.14
C GLN A 102 -12.38 -14.52 7.30
N ILE A 103 -12.28 -14.48 5.97
CA ILE A 103 -13.40 -14.75 5.07
C ILE A 103 -13.91 -16.19 5.21
N LYS A 104 -13.00 -17.18 5.31
CA LYS A 104 -13.37 -18.58 5.55
C LYS A 104 -14.09 -18.75 6.90
N ALA A 105 -13.54 -18.17 7.97
CA ALA A 105 -14.14 -18.21 9.30
C ALA A 105 -15.54 -17.59 9.32
N ARG A 106 -15.72 -16.42 8.70
CA ARG A 106 -17.03 -15.76 8.61
C ARG A 106 -18.05 -16.59 7.83
N ARG A 107 -17.61 -17.26 6.75
CA ARG A 107 -18.47 -18.17 5.98
C ARG A 107 -18.88 -19.41 6.78
N ALA A 108 -17.96 -19.98 7.55
CA ALA A 108 -18.24 -21.13 8.41
C ALA A 108 -19.28 -20.78 9.49
N VAL A 109 -19.16 -19.62 10.13
CA VAL A 109 -20.15 -19.13 11.11
C VAL A 109 -21.52 -18.90 10.46
N SER A 110 -21.57 -18.31 9.26
CA SER A 110 -22.85 -18.09 8.55
C SER A 110 -23.49 -19.38 8.00
N ALA A 111 -22.76 -20.48 7.95
CA ALA A 111 -23.23 -21.77 7.47
C ALA A 111 -23.72 -22.70 8.61
N ASP A 112 -23.60 -22.28 9.87
CA ASP A 112 -24.17 -22.98 11.02
C ASP A 112 -25.58 -22.43 11.33
N PRO A 113 -26.67 -23.19 11.07
CA PRO A 113 -28.04 -22.75 11.28
C PRO A 113 -28.47 -22.73 12.76
N SER A 114 -27.56 -22.92 13.72
CA SER A 114 -27.90 -23.15 15.14
C SER A 114 -27.72 -21.93 16.05
N THR A 115 -27.54 -20.71 15.52
CA THR A 115 -27.43 -19.51 16.36
C THR A 115 -28.84 -18.96 16.65
N PRO A 116 -29.35 -19.02 17.90
CA PRO A 116 -30.64 -18.42 18.23
C PRO A 116 -30.52 -16.88 18.17
N GLU A 117 -31.45 -16.24 17.47
CA GLU A 117 -31.65 -14.78 17.55
C GLU A 117 -32.10 -14.38 18.98
N PRO A 118 -31.77 -13.16 19.45
CA PRO A 118 -32.06 -12.70 20.81
C PRO A 118 -33.55 -12.60 21.13
#